data_AF-B6DTF3-F1
#
_entry.id   AF-B6DTF3-F1
#
_cell.length_a   1.000
_cell.length_b   1.000
_cell.length_c   1.000
_cell.angle_alpha   90.00
_cell.angle_beta   90.00
_cell.angle_gamma   90.00
#
_symmetry.space_group_name_H-M   'P 1'
#
loop_
_entity.id
_entity.type
_entity.pdbx_description
1 polymer ?
#
loop_
_entity_poly.entity_id
_entity_poly.type
_entity_poly.pdbx_seq_one_letter_code
_entity_poly.pdbx_strand_id
1 'polypeptide(L)'
;MRSQLQPRPSAPGVPEDSHVVHDEIKQLASEAKRVLQNNFSRHGTNTNQILAGLQQFGPSAQSKSMMAKEEEAAQVALESGIYVLYRNEAPKSAEASRDFCSRVGPSHKCFCTHTLGEHGAPKKTRRGLESPACNSCGCKGFSYVPNEPEEVGDHWISRRPGFVPGQWSPACRCNHRANEHDPVSKKCRKCTGCFRFDGHFGCIVCDGHAQDHMTVFESAQDRVDSGKPVNDAYFPLSRRGEEEFRDLVFGAKAGGGGGGGNRITGPRAPLQIQSQPRTQPQSPPPASRAQPSAAFSDFTPPSTACALCNTPFRSMSSKFCSNCGAGRQ
;
A
#
# COMPACT_ATOMS: atom_id res chain seq x y z
N MET A 1 -0.17 -80.23 -34.43
CA MET A 1 0.46 -78.89 -34.32
C MET A 1 0.00 -78.03 -35.50
N ARG A 2 -1.08 -77.26 -35.32
CA ARG A 2 -1.51 -76.20 -36.25
C ARG A 2 -1.81 -74.98 -35.38
N SER A 3 -0.85 -74.08 -35.32
CA SER A 3 -0.96 -72.83 -34.57
C SER A 3 -1.82 -71.86 -35.39
N GLN A 4 -2.97 -71.49 -34.84
CA GLN A 4 -3.81 -70.44 -35.42
C GLN A 4 -3.16 -69.09 -35.15
N LEU A 5 -2.78 -68.38 -36.22
CA LEU A 5 -2.35 -66.99 -36.16
C LEU A 5 -3.61 -66.11 -36.12
N GLN A 6 -3.81 -65.42 -34.99
CA GLN A 6 -4.82 -64.37 -34.86
C GLN A 6 -4.40 -63.13 -35.68
N PRO A 7 -5.36 -62.38 -36.26
CA PRO A 7 -5.06 -61.10 -36.91
C PRO A 7 -4.64 -60.06 -35.87
N ARG A 8 -3.59 -59.29 -36.19
CA ARG A 8 -3.08 -58.17 -35.40
C ARG A 8 -4.15 -57.08 -35.23
N PRO A 9 -4.20 -56.40 -34.07
CA PRO A 9 -5.02 -55.21 -33.90
C PRO A 9 -4.52 -54.07 -34.80
N SER A 10 -5.48 -53.32 -35.35
CA SER A 10 -5.33 -52.17 -36.23
C SER A 10 -4.39 -51.12 -35.64
N ALA A 11 -3.64 -50.45 -36.53
CA ALA A 11 -2.68 -49.40 -36.24
C ALA A 11 -3.28 -48.24 -35.40
N PRO A 12 -2.45 -47.55 -34.58
CA PRO A 12 -2.88 -46.37 -33.84
C PRO A 12 -3.35 -45.27 -34.79
N GLY A 13 -4.39 -44.56 -34.35
CA GLY A 13 -5.13 -43.56 -35.12
C GLY A 13 -4.23 -42.60 -35.90
N VAL A 14 -4.68 -42.31 -37.11
CA VAL A 14 -4.13 -41.27 -37.99
C VAL A 14 -3.96 -39.99 -37.16
N PRO A 15 -2.78 -39.36 -37.13
CA PRO A 15 -2.61 -38.06 -36.49
C PRO A 15 -3.58 -37.11 -37.18
N GLU A 16 -4.55 -36.60 -36.43
CA GLU A 16 -5.40 -35.52 -36.89
C GLU A 16 -4.50 -34.40 -37.40
N ASP A 17 -4.80 -33.92 -38.60
CA ASP A 17 -3.89 -33.10 -39.40
C ASP A 17 -3.53 -31.84 -38.60
N SER A 18 -2.32 -31.83 -38.03
CA SER A 18 -1.88 -30.87 -37.00
C SER A 18 -2.07 -29.42 -37.46
N HIS A 19 -2.08 -29.18 -38.78
CA HIS A 19 -2.31 -27.88 -39.38
C HIS A 19 -3.74 -27.36 -39.16
N VAL A 20 -4.76 -28.23 -39.22
CA VAL A 20 -6.16 -27.85 -39.05
C VAL A 20 -6.43 -27.39 -37.61
N VAL A 21 -5.94 -28.14 -36.63
CA VAL A 21 -6.06 -27.78 -35.21
C VAL A 21 -5.35 -26.45 -34.90
N HIS A 22 -4.20 -26.19 -35.52
CA HIS A 22 -3.50 -24.91 -35.35
C HIS A 22 -4.27 -23.72 -35.94
N ASP A 23 -4.95 -23.92 -37.07
CA ASP A 23 -5.70 -22.84 -37.72
C ASP A 23 -7.02 -22.55 -37.02
N GLU A 24 -7.70 -23.57 -36.49
CA GLU A 24 -8.86 -23.39 -35.61
C GLU A 24 -8.49 -22.64 -34.32
N ILE A 25 -7.36 -23.00 -33.68
CA ILE A 25 -6.86 -22.28 -32.49
C ILE A 25 -6.54 -20.82 -32.83
N LYS A 26 -5.92 -20.54 -33.98
CA LYS A 26 -5.65 -19.15 -34.43
C LYS A 26 -6.94 -18.39 -34.69
N GLN A 27 -7.95 -19.03 -35.28
CA GLN A 27 -9.24 -18.42 -35.57
C GLN A 27 -9.99 -18.08 -34.28
N LEU A 28 -10.06 -19.03 -33.34
CA LEU A 28 -10.63 -18.82 -32.00
C LEU A 28 -9.91 -17.71 -31.24
N ALA A 29 -8.57 -17.68 -31.27
CA ALA A 29 -7.79 -16.63 -30.63
C ALA A 29 -8.05 -15.25 -31.28
N SER A 30 -8.21 -15.21 -32.60
CA SER A 30 -8.52 -13.98 -33.35
C SER A 30 -9.93 -13.48 -33.04
N GLU A 31 -10.89 -14.40 -32.95
CA GLU A 31 -12.27 -14.08 -32.57
C GLU A 31 -12.37 -13.59 -31.13
N ALA A 32 -11.72 -14.29 -30.18
CA ALA A 32 -11.62 -13.83 -28.80
C ALA A 32 -10.97 -12.44 -28.71
N LYS A 33 -9.89 -12.19 -29.47
CA LYS A 33 -9.24 -10.87 -29.54
C LYS A 33 -10.19 -9.79 -30.07
N ARG A 34 -10.99 -10.10 -31.09
CA ARG A 34 -11.99 -9.19 -31.67
C ARG A 34 -13.11 -8.88 -30.69
N VAL A 35 -13.65 -9.90 -30.03
CA VAL A 35 -14.67 -9.73 -28.98
C VAL A 35 -14.12 -8.87 -27.84
N LEU A 36 -12.88 -9.13 -27.40
CA LEU A 36 -12.22 -8.32 -26.38
C LEU A 36 -11.99 -6.87 -26.84
N GLN A 37 -11.59 -6.64 -28.09
CA GLN A 37 -11.38 -5.28 -28.62
C GLN A 37 -12.69 -4.49 -28.76
N ASN A 38 -13.77 -5.15 -29.17
CA ASN A 38 -15.04 -4.48 -29.44
C ASN A 38 -15.86 -4.22 -28.17
N ASN A 39 -15.65 -5.03 -27.12
CA ASN A 39 -16.46 -4.94 -25.90
C ASN A 39 -15.70 -4.37 -24.69
N PHE A 40 -14.37 -4.27 -24.75
CA PHE A 40 -13.56 -3.76 -23.65
C PHE A 40 -12.72 -2.58 -24.09
N SER A 41 -13.01 -1.41 -23.53
CA SER A 41 -12.09 -0.27 -23.56
C SER A 41 -10.82 -0.65 -22.81
N ARG A 42 -9.73 -0.94 -23.54
CA ARG A 42 -8.44 -1.38 -22.97
C ARG A 42 -7.75 -0.34 -22.09
N HIS A 43 -8.20 0.91 -22.18
CA HIS A 43 -7.71 2.02 -21.39
C HIS A 43 -8.91 2.80 -20.87
N GLY A 44 -9.13 2.79 -19.55
CA GLY A 44 -10.00 3.78 -18.93
C GLY A 44 -9.29 5.13 -19.02
N THR A 45 -9.63 5.94 -20.02
CA THR A 45 -9.00 7.25 -20.22
C THR A 45 -9.75 8.37 -19.50
N ASN A 46 -10.86 8.05 -18.83
CA ASN A 46 -11.60 8.96 -17.98
C ASN A 46 -12.23 8.22 -16.79
N THR A 47 -12.61 8.99 -15.78
CA THR A 47 -13.19 8.52 -14.51
C THR A 47 -14.38 7.59 -14.69
N ASN A 48 -15.30 7.90 -15.61
CA ASN A 48 -16.51 7.10 -15.83
C ASN A 48 -16.18 5.71 -16.38
N GLN A 49 -15.20 5.60 -17.28
CA GLN A 49 -14.75 4.31 -17.80
C GLN A 49 -14.05 3.47 -16.73
N ILE A 50 -13.24 4.11 -15.87
CA ILE A 50 -12.60 3.42 -14.74
C ILE A 50 -13.67 2.90 -13.78
N LEU A 51 -14.66 3.73 -13.45
CA LEU A 51 -15.76 3.36 -12.58
C LEU A 51 -16.59 2.20 -13.13
N ALA A 52 -16.99 2.28 -14.41
CA ALA A 52 -17.70 1.19 -15.08
C ALA A 52 -16.89 -0.12 -15.08
N GLY A 53 -15.58 -0.03 -15.32
CA GLY A 53 -14.68 -1.17 -15.24
C GLY A 53 -14.62 -1.78 -13.83
N LEU A 54 -14.53 -0.95 -12.78
CA LEU A 54 -14.56 -1.41 -11.40
C LEU A 54 -15.91 -2.02 -11.01
N GLN A 55 -17.02 -1.45 -11.46
CA GLN A 55 -18.35 -2.00 -11.23
C GLN A 55 -18.53 -3.38 -11.89
N GLN A 56 -18.01 -3.53 -13.11
CA GLN A 56 -18.17 -4.75 -13.90
C GLN A 56 -17.20 -5.87 -13.50
N PHE A 57 -15.94 -5.54 -13.23
CA PHE A 57 -14.86 -6.52 -13.03
C PHE A 57 -14.23 -6.47 -11.64
N GLY A 58 -14.49 -5.41 -10.88
CA GLY A 58 -13.75 -5.12 -9.67
C GLY A 58 -12.30 -4.71 -9.94
N PRO A 59 -11.54 -4.33 -8.90
CA PRO A 59 -10.11 -4.08 -9.04
C PRO A 59 -9.35 -5.39 -9.20
N SER A 60 -8.24 -5.33 -9.94
CA SER A 60 -7.32 -6.46 -10.08
C SER A 60 -6.76 -6.89 -8.73
N ALA A 61 -6.35 -8.16 -8.60
CA ALA A 61 -5.75 -8.66 -7.37
C ALA A 61 -4.51 -7.85 -6.95
N GLN A 62 -3.69 -7.43 -7.92
CA GLN A 62 -2.51 -6.60 -7.69
C GLN A 62 -2.90 -5.20 -7.21
N SER A 63 -3.86 -4.54 -7.87
CA SER A 63 -4.36 -3.23 -7.45
C SER A 63 -4.97 -3.28 -6.05
N LYS A 64 -5.73 -4.33 -5.73
CA LYS A 64 -6.26 -4.58 -4.37
C LYS A 64 -5.14 -4.73 -3.35
N SER A 65 -4.10 -5.51 -3.67
CA SER A 65 -2.93 -5.69 -2.79
C SER A 65 -2.23 -4.37 -2.49
N MET A 66 -1.92 -3.57 -3.52
CA MET A 66 -1.29 -2.25 -3.33
C MET A 66 -2.17 -1.30 -2.50
N MET A 67 -3.46 -1.22 -2.82
CA MET A 67 -4.40 -0.37 -2.08
C MET A 67 -4.56 -0.82 -0.63
N ALA A 68 -4.53 -2.13 -0.36
CA ALA A 68 -4.56 -2.66 1.00
C ALA A 68 -3.32 -2.27 1.81
N LYS A 69 -2.13 -2.19 1.20
CA LYS A 69 -0.91 -1.69 1.86
C LYS A 69 -0.99 -0.19 2.15
N GLU A 70 -1.56 0.60 1.24
CA GLU A 70 -1.82 2.03 1.49
C GLU A 70 -2.85 2.24 2.60
N GLU A 71 -3.89 1.42 2.64
CA GLU A 71 -4.91 1.42 3.72
C GLU A 71 -4.28 1.01 5.06
N GLU A 72 -3.41 -0.01 5.09
CA GLU A 72 -2.64 -0.41 6.28
C GLU A 72 -1.77 0.76 6.78
N ALA A 73 -1.07 1.44 5.87
CA ALA A 73 -0.26 2.61 6.20
C ALA A 73 -1.11 3.75 6.80
N ALA A 74 -2.29 4.01 6.23
CA ALA A 74 -3.21 5.03 6.73
C ALA A 74 -3.77 4.67 8.12
N GLN A 75 -4.14 3.40 8.32
CA GLN A 75 -4.60 2.90 9.62
C GLN A 75 -3.54 3.04 10.71
N VAL A 76 -2.29 2.71 10.39
CA VAL A 76 -1.16 2.86 11.32
C VAL A 76 -0.88 4.32 11.62
N ALA A 77 -1.02 5.21 10.64
CA ALA A 77 -0.89 6.65 10.86
C ALA A 77 -2.00 7.20 11.77
N LEU A 78 -3.23 6.72 11.62
CA LEU A 78 -4.35 7.05 12.50
C LEU A 78 -4.10 6.58 13.94
N GLU A 79 -3.60 5.35 14.12
CA GLU A 79 -3.34 4.75 15.44
C GLU A 79 -2.14 5.40 16.17
N SER A 80 -1.07 5.72 15.43
CA SER A 80 0.19 6.19 16.02
C SER A 80 0.35 7.71 16.01
N GLY A 81 -0.37 8.42 15.15
CA GLY A 81 -0.15 9.83 14.86
C GLY A 81 1.12 10.11 14.05
N ILE A 82 1.76 9.08 13.48
CA ILE A 82 2.96 9.20 12.65
C ILE A 82 2.62 8.82 11.20
N TYR A 83 2.88 9.74 10.28
CA TYR A 83 2.65 9.59 8.85
C TYR A 83 3.99 9.32 8.17
N VAL A 84 4.10 8.19 7.48
CA VAL A 84 5.31 7.82 6.73
C VAL A 84 5.01 7.89 5.25
N LEU A 85 5.78 8.71 4.55
CA LEU A 85 5.49 9.15 3.19
C LEU A 85 6.69 8.90 2.29
N TYR A 86 6.43 8.52 1.04
CA TYR A 86 7.41 8.60 -0.03
C TYR A 86 7.10 9.82 -0.88
N ARG A 87 7.98 10.81 -0.87
CA ARG A 87 7.74 12.11 -1.51
C ARG A 87 8.88 12.54 -2.40
N ASN A 88 8.55 13.26 -3.46
CA ASN A 88 9.46 14.08 -4.23
C ASN A 88 9.07 15.55 -4.03
N GLU A 89 10.03 16.39 -3.62
CA GLU A 89 9.78 17.81 -3.36
C GLU A 89 9.66 18.65 -4.65
N ALA A 90 10.14 18.11 -5.78
CA ALA A 90 10.08 18.73 -7.10
C ALA A 90 9.42 17.75 -8.10
N PRO A 91 8.09 17.53 -8.02
CA PRO A 91 7.37 16.71 -9.00
C PRO A 91 7.50 17.31 -10.40
N LYS A 92 7.59 16.46 -11.43
CA LYS A 92 7.70 16.92 -12.83
C LYS A 92 6.35 17.26 -13.45
N SER A 93 5.31 16.50 -13.11
CA SER A 93 3.94 16.82 -13.54
C SER A 93 3.33 17.91 -12.66
N ALA A 94 2.67 18.89 -13.28
CA ALA A 94 1.93 19.94 -12.60
C ALA A 94 0.66 19.42 -11.90
N GLU A 95 0.12 18.29 -12.37
CA GLU A 95 -1.07 17.64 -11.79
C GLU A 95 -0.73 16.69 -10.64
N ALA A 96 0.55 16.36 -10.46
CA ALA A 96 0.99 15.44 -9.41
C ALA A 96 0.71 16.00 -8.01
N SER A 97 0.38 15.09 -7.09
CA SER A 97 0.28 15.42 -5.66
C SER A 97 1.58 16.04 -5.17
N ARG A 98 1.49 17.24 -4.58
CA ARG A 98 2.62 17.92 -3.94
C ARG A 98 2.90 17.44 -2.52
N ASP A 99 2.04 16.59 -1.96
CA ASP A 99 2.23 16.07 -0.60
C ASP A 99 3.13 14.83 -0.60
N PHE A 100 2.72 13.78 -1.32
CA PHE A 100 3.45 12.52 -1.43
C PHE A 100 3.03 11.72 -2.65
N CYS A 101 3.89 10.75 -3.02
CA CYS A 101 3.68 9.80 -4.11
C CYS A 101 3.16 8.46 -3.62
N SER A 102 3.49 8.04 -2.38
CA SER A 102 2.91 6.82 -1.79
C SER A 102 2.91 6.89 -0.27
N ARG A 103 1.96 6.18 0.33
CA ARG A 103 1.87 5.95 1.78
C ARG A 103 2.70 4.74 2.15
N VAL A 104 3.58 4.90 3.13
CA VAL A 104 4.47 3.83 3.56
C VAL A 104 4.00 3.26 4.89
N GLY A 105 3.81 1.95 4.93
CA GLY A 105 3.30 1.20 6.09
C GLY A 105 4.27 0.13 6.59
N PRO A 106 3.90 -0.60 7.66
CA PRO A 106 4.77 -1.59 8.33
C PRO A 106 5.30 -2.68 7.40
N SER A 107 4.49 -3.11 6.43
CA SER A 107 4.83 -4.17 5.47
C SER A 107 5.83 -3.73 4.38
N HIS A 108 6.07 -2.42 4.23
CA HIS A 108 6.94 -1.90 3.19
C HIS A 108 8.42 -2.08 3.53
N LYS A 109 9.22 -2.49 2.56
CA LYS A 109 10.66 -2.74 2.72
C LYS A 109 11.48 -1.47 2.57
N CYS A 110 12.45 -1.36 3.46
CA CYS A 110 13.58 -0.45 3.36
C CYS A 110 14.55 -0.94 2.29
N PHE A 111 15.42 -0.06 1.83
CA PHE A 111 16.60 -0.37 1.03
C PHE A 111 17.48 -1.46 1.66
N CYS A 112 17.48 -1.60 2.99
CA CYS A 112 18.17 -2.70 3.69
C CYS A 112 17.45 -4.05 3.63
N THR A 113 16.34 -4.13 2.89
CA THR A 113 15.46 -5.30 2.68
C THR A 113 14.57 -5.72 3.84
N HIS A 114 14.76 -5.14 5.02
CA HIS A 114 13.84 -5.30 6.15
C HIS A 114 12.64 -4.37 6.01
N THR A 115 11.51 -4.79 6.57
CA THR A 115 10.26 -4.05 6.62
C THR A 115 10.31 -2.88 7.60
N LEU A 116 9.43 -1.89 7.46
CA LEU A 116 9.31 -0.78 8.42
C LEU A 116 8.98 -1.30 9.83
N GLY A 117 8.20 -2.38 9.95
CA GLY A 117 7.91 -3.02 11.23
C GLY A 117 9.14 -3.63 11.93
N GLU A 118 10.21 -3.92 11.18
CA GLU A 118 11.50 -4.40 11.73
C GLU A 118 12.47 -3.26 12.09
N HIS A 119 12.10 -2.01 11.79
CA HIS A 119 12.81 -0.84 12.27
C HIS A 119 12.32 -0.42 13.66
N GLY A 120 13.14 0.34 14.39
CA GLY A 120 12.75 0.91 15.67
C GLY A 120 11.63 1.96 15.53
N ALA A 121 11.23 2.53 16.66
CA ALA A 121 10.32 3.68 16.64
C ALA A 121 11.04 4.95 16.16
N PRO A 122 10.38 5.81 15.37
CA PRO A 122 10.93 7.11 15.01
C PRO A 122 11.09 7.98 16.26
N LYS A 123 12.15 8.79 16.29
CA LYS A 123 12.48 9.65 17.44
C LYS A 123 12.15 11.09 17.12
N LYS A 124 11.48 11.79 18.04
CA LYS A 124 11.25 13.23 17.92
C LYS A 124 12.53 13.99 18.24
N THR A 125 12.95 14.86 17.33
CA THR A 125 14.07 15.79 17.51
C THR A 125 13.60 17.23 17.35
N ARG A 126 14.53 18.19 17.52
CA ARG A 126 14.23 19.61 17.28
C ARG A 126 13.87 19.91 15.82
N ARG A 127 14.23 19.04 14.87
CA ARG A 127 14.01 19.19 13.42
C ARG A 127 12.80 18.42 12.91
N GLY A 128 12.05 17.74 13.79
CA GLY A 128 10.96 16.84 13.42
C GLY A 128 11.24 15.37 13.80
N LEU A 129 10.48 14.45 13.20
CA LEU A 129 10.67 13.01 13.39
C LEU A 129 11.84 12.51 12.55
N GLU A 130 12.80 11.84 13.20
CA GLU A 130 13.90 11.17 12.51
C GLU A 130 13.51 9.75 12.09
N SER A 131 14.00 9.36 10.92
CA SER A 131 13.81 8.01 10.37
C SER A 131 14.47 6.96 11.28
N PRO A 132 13.77 5.85 11.62
CA PRO A 132 14.26 4.88 12.58
C PRO A 132 15.36 3.99 12.00
N ALA A 133 16.33 3.63 12.84
CA ALA A 133 17.33 2.60 12.52
C ALA A 133 16.70 1.19 12.46
N CYS A 134 17.33 0.30 11.72
CA CYS A 134 16.91 -1.10 11.63
C CYS A 134 17.36 -1.87 12.87
N ASN A 135 16.49 -2.73 13.42
CA ASN A 135 16.86 -3.58 14.56
C ASN A 135 17.67 -4.82 14.14
N SER A 136 17.60 -5.20 12.85
CA SER A 136 18.17 -6.44 12.32
C SER A 136 19.50 -6.24 11.57
N CYS A 137 19.90 -5.00 11.27
CA CYS A 137 21.16 -4.72 10.55
C CYS A 137 21.71 -3.31 10.84
N GLY A 138 22.92 -3.00 10.35
CA GLY A 138 23.57 -1.69 10.53
C GLY A 138 22.94 -0.49 9.79
N CYS A 139 21.71 -0.62 9.29
CA CYS A 139 20.99 0.45 8.60
C CYS A 139 20.56 1.53 9.59
N LYS A 140 20.97 2.78 9.34
CA LYS A 140 20.78 3.90 10.27
C LYS A 140 19.43 4.62 10.14
N GLY A 141 18.67 4.34 9.09
CA GLY A 141 17.42 5.02 8.80
C GLY A 141 16.61 4.23 7.77
N PHE A 142 15.32 4.12 8.01
CA PHE A 142 14.37 3.60 7.04
C PHE A 142 14.36 4.46 5.76
N SER A 143 14.55 3.81 4.63
CA SER A 143 14.62 4.42 3.29
C SER A 143 13.82 3.51 2.38
N TYR A 144 12.57 3.88 2.13
CA TYR A 144 11.67 3.15 1.27
C TYR A 144 12.25 3.01 -0.14
N VAL A 145 12.07 1.83 -0.70
CA VAL A 145 12.18 1.55 -2.13
C VAL A 145 10.93 0.81 -2.55
N PRO A 146 10.43 0.99 -3.79
CA PRO A 146 9.33 0.19 -4.28
C PRO A 146 9.57 -1.32 -4.08
N ASN A 147 8.54 -2.03 -3.65
CA ASN A 147 8.54 -3.44 -3.27
C ASN A 147 7.97 -4.36 -4.34
N GLU A 148 7.17 -3.80 -5.25
CA GLU A 148 6.54 -4.54 -6.35
C GLU A 148 6.71 -3.81 -7.69
N PRO A 149 6.80 -4.53 -8.83
CA PRO A 149 6.91 -3.92 -10.15
C PRO A 149 5.79 -2.93 -10.47
N GLU A 150 4.59 -3.20 -9.98
CA GLU A 150 3.40 -2.38 -10.21
C GLU A 150 3.54 -0.96 -9.65
N GLU A 151 4.29 -0.79 -8.55
CA GLU A 151 4.53 0.52 -7.91
C GLU A 151 5.43 1.43 -8.77
N VAL A 152 6.14 0.87 -9.76
CA VAL A 152 7.03 1.60 -10.68
C VAL A 152 6.58 1.52 -12.14
N GLY A 153 5.36 1.03 -12.39
CA GLY A 153 4.81 0.91 -13.75
C GLY A 153 5.33 -0.29 -14.54
N ASP A 154 6.15 -1.15 -13.92
CA ASP A 154 6.70 -2.36 -14.52
C ASP A 154 5.80 -3.59 -14.33
N HIS A 155 4.48 -3.40 -14.35
CA HIS A 155 3.46 -4.45 -14.13
C HIS A 155 3.57 -5.66 -15.09
N TRP A 156 4.33 -5.54 -16.16
CA TRP A 156 4.59 -6.59 -17.13
C TRP A 156 5.66 -7.59 -16.62
N ILE A 157 6.51 -7.20 -15.66
CA ILE A 157 7.52 -8.06 -15.02
C ILE A 157 6.83 -9.17 -14.23
N SER A 158 5.75 -8.86 -13.50
CA SER A 158 5.05 -9.85 -12.67
C SER A 158 4.39 -10.98 -13.47
N ARG A 159 4.24 -10.80 -14.79
CA ARG A 159 3.68 -11.79 -15.73
C ARG A 159 4.74 -12.67 -16.39
N ARG A 160 6.03 -12.42 -16.15
CA ARG A 160 7.11 -13.20 -16.76
C ARG A 160 7.19 -14.60 -16.13
N PRO A 161 7.42 -15.66 -16.92
CA PRO A 161 7.68 -16.98 -16.37
C PRO A 161 8.83 -16.96 -15.36
N GLY A 162 8.64 -17.61 -14.21
CA GLY A 162 9.66 -17.66 -13.15
C GLY A 162 9.75 -16.41 -12.28
N PHE A 163 8.85 -15.44 -12.41
CA PHE A 163 8.80 -14.30 -11.49
C PHE A 163 8.45 -14.75 -10.07
N VAL A 164 9.28 -14.35 -9.10
CA VAL A 164 9.05 -14.59 -7.67
C VAL A 164 8.85 -13.23 -6.98
N PRO A 165 7.61 -12.87 -6.58
CA PRO A 165 7.31 -11.54 -6.04
C PRO A 165 8.23 -11.11 -4.90
N GLY A 166 8.49 -12.00 -3.92
CA GLY A 166 9.30 -11.69 -2.75
C GLY A 166 10.78 -11.45 -3.00
N GLN A 167 11.29 -11.80 -4.19
CA GLN A 167 12.69 -11.60 -4.60
C GLN A 167 12.88 -10.39 -5.50
N TRP A 168 11.79 -9.75 -5.94
CA TRP A 168 11.90 -8.58 -6.80
C TRP A 168 12.48 -7.40 -6.03
N SER A 169 13.27 -6.59 -6.75
CA SER A 169 13.84 -5.36 -6.27
C SER A 169 14.08 -4.45 -7.48
N PRO A 170 13.90 -3.13 -7.35
CA PRO A 170 14.04 -2.23 -8.48
C PRO A 170 15.47 -2.22 -9.03
N ALA A 171 15.59 -2.07 -10.35
CA ALA A 171 16.88 -2.01 -11.02
C ALA A 171 17.54 -0.63 -10.85
N CYS A 172 18.85 -0.63 -10.66
CA CYS A 172 19.72 0.53 -10.80
C CYS A 172 20.15 0.69 -12.26
N ARG A 173 20.58 1.89 -12.67
CA ARG A 173 21.21 2.15 -13.98
C ARG A 173 22.48 1.33 -14.21
N CYS A 174 23.10 0.80 -13.15
CA CYS A 174 24.21 -0.16 -13.27
C CYS A 174 23.76 -1.59 -13.58
N ASN A 175 22.46 -1.80 -13.85
CA ASN A 175 21.77 -3.08 -14.10
C ASN A 175 21.69 -4.06 -12.92
N HIS A 176 22.25 -3.70 -11.76
CA HIS A 176 22.08 -4.45 -10.51
C HIS A 176 20.86 -3.97 -9.73
N ARG A 177 20.32 -4.82 -8.87
CA ARG A 177 19.13 -4.59 -8.06
C ARG A 177 19.44 -3.75 -6.82
N ALA A 178 18.43 -3.08 -6.25
CA ALA A 178 18.64 -2.27 -5.05
C ALA A 178 19.18 -3.09 -3.86
N ASN A 179 18.73 -4.32 -3.70
CA ASN A 179 19.24 -5.25 -2.67
C ASN A 179 20.68 -5.74 -2.91
N GLU A 180 21.27 -5.49 -4.09
CA GLU A 180 22.68 -5.75 -4.38
C GLU A 180 23.58 -4.54 -4.06
N HIS A 181 22.99 -3.44 -3.58
CA HIS A 181 23.72 -2.28 -3.09
C HIS A 181 23.85 -2.33 -1.57
N ASP A 182 24.90 -1.70 -1.06
CA ASP A 182 25.11 -1.58 0.36
C ASP A 182 24.07 -0.63 1.00
N PRO A 183 23.36 -1.03 2.07
CA PRO A 183 22.25 -0.23 2.56
C PRO A 183 22.64 1.06 3.27
N VAL A 184 23.91 1.17 3.68
CA VAL A 184 24.44 2.36 4.35
C VAL A 184 25.07 3.31 3.32
N SER A 185 26.04 2.82 2.55
CA SER A 185 26.76 3.65 1.57
C SER A 185 26.05 3.80 0.23
N LYS A 186 25.01 2.98 -0.03
CA LYS A 186 24.29 2.89 -1.31
C LYS A 186 25.15 2.51 -2.52
N LYS A 187 26.41 2.13 -2.31
CA LYS A 187 27.33 1.67 -3.36
C LYS A 187 26.93 0.29 -3.86
N CYS A 188 27.10 0.04 -5.15
CA CYS A 188 26.88 -1.30 -5.69
C CYS A 188 27.97 -2.25 -5.17
N ARG A 189 27.59 -3.46 -4.77
CA ARG A 189 28.54 -4.49 -4.34
C ARG A 189 29.06 -5.35 -5.49
N LYS A 190 28.47 -5.20 -6.69
CA LYS A 190 28.74 -6.04 -7.87
C LYS A 190 29.60 -5.34 -8.91
N CYS A 191 29.65 -4.01 -8.94
CA CYS A 191 30.48 -3.26 -9.86
C CYS A 191 31.17 -2.07 -9.19
N THR A 192 32.31 -1.65 -9.74
CA THR A 192 33.19 -0.63 -9.17
C THR A 192 32.79 0.80 -9.53
N GLY A 193 32.03 1.01 -10.61
CA GLY A 193 31.65 2.33 -11.12
C GLY A 193 30.36 2.91 -10.54
N CYS A 194 29.61 2.16 -9.73
CA CYS A 194 28.32 2.60 -9.20
C CYS A 194 28.45 2.96 -7.71
N PHE A 195 28.60 4.25 -7.44
CA PHE A 195 28.83 4.79 -6.09
C PHE A 195 27.54 5.12 -5.32
N ARG A 196 26.38 5.05 -5.97
CA ARG A 196 25.07 5.24 -5.36
C ARG A 196 24.02 4.50 -6.18
N PHE A 197 22.94 4.09 -5.53
CA PHE A 197 21.77 3.61 -6.24
C PHE A 197 21.14 4.74 -7.05
N ASP A 198 20.94 4.49 -8.34
CA ASP A 198 20.29 5.39 -9.29
C ASP A 198 19.23 4.57 -10.02
N GLY A 199 17.96 4.73 -9.64
CA GLY A 199 16.88 3.87 -10.10
C GLY A 199 16.63 3.99 -11.60
N HIS A 200 16.52 2.87 -12.29
CA HIS A 200 16.13 2.78 -13.69
C HIS A 200 14.60 2.84 -13.86
N PHE A 201 13.93 3.71 -13.10
CA PHE A 201 12.48 3.88 -13.17
C PHE A 201 12.09 5.32 -12.80
N GLY A 202 10.96 5.75 -13.36
CA GLY A 202 10.28 6.98 -12.97
C GLY A 202 9.18 6.67 -11.97
N CYS A 203 8.86 7.63 -11.11
CA CYS A 203 7.68 7.53 -10.26
C CYS A 203 6.40 7.67 -11.10
N ILE A 204 5.49 6.71 -11.00
CA ILE A 204 4.21 6.73 -11.73
C ILE A 204 3.26 7.85 -11.30
N VAL A 205 3.53 8.50 -10.16
CA VAL A 205 2.67 9.56 -9.60
C VAL A 205 3.16 10.95 -9.97
N CYS A 206 4.47 11.17 -10.03
CA CYS A 206 5.03 12.51 -10.23
C CYS A 206 6.00 12.64 -11.41
N ASP A 207 6.26 11.55 -12.15
CA ASP A 207 7.25 11.44 -13.24
C ASP A 207 8.70 11.81 -12.86
N GLY A 208 8.95 12.05 -11.58
CA GLY A 208 10.29 12.29 -11.02
C GLY A 208 11.16 11.04 -11.03
N HIS A 209 12.48 11.23 -10.92
CA HIS A 209 13.38 10.08 -10.82
C HIS A 209 13.32 9.45 -9.43
N ALA A 210 13.59 8.15 -9.34
CA ALA A 210 13.58 7.41 -8.08
C ALA A 210 14.48 8.05 -7.00
N GLN A 211 15.66 8.52 -7.36
CA GLN A 211 16.62 9.14 -6.44
C GLN A 211 16.20 10.51 -5.90
N ASP A 212 15.22 11.17 -6.53
CA ASP A 212 14.72 12.47 -6.10
C ASP A 212 13.69 12.31 -4.97
N HIS A 213 13.29 11.08 -4.69
CA HIS A 213 12.34 10.78 -3.64
C HIS A 213 13.05 10.45 -2.32
N MET A 214 12.36 10.79 -1.24
CA MET A 214 12.80 10.48 0.11
C MET A 214 11.66 9.93 0.94
N THR A 215 12.01 9.16 1.97
CA THR A 215 11.05 8.74 2.99
C THR A 215 11.00 9.77 4.10
N VAL A 216 9.81 10.24 4.42
CA VAL A 216 9.59 11.29 5.41
C VAL A 216 8.64 10.81 6.48
N PHE A 217 8.95 11.20 7.71
CA PHE A 217 8.17 10.94 8.90
C PHE A 217 7.60 12.28 9.37
N GLU A 218 6.28 12.43 9.37
CA GLU A 218 5.58 13.62 9.83
C GLU A 218 4.68 13.25 11.01
N SER A 219 4.58 14.11 12.02
CA SER A 219 3.56 13.93 13.06
C SER A 219 2.20 14.46 12.58
N ALA A 220 1.12 14.01 13.22
CA ALA A 220 -0.20 14.56 12.97
C ALA A 220 -0.23 16.09 13.11
N GLN A 221 0.49 16.64 14.09
CA GLN A 221 0.58 18.09 14.29
C GLN A 221 1.30 18.78 13.13
N ASP A 222 2.46 18.26 12.69
CA ASP A 222 3.21 18.84 11.56
C ASP A 222 2.34 18.92 10.30
N ARG A 223 1.49 17.91 10.08
CA ARG A 223 0.55 17.87 8.96
C ARG A 223 -0.59 18.87 9.11
N VAL A 224 -1.20 18.98 10.30
CA VAL A 224 -2.22 19.99 10.59
C VAL A 224 -1.67 21.40 10.37
N ASP A 225 -0.49 21.69 10.91
CA ASP A 225 0.16 23.00 10.80
C ASP A 225 0.47 23.35 9.34
N SER A 226 0.72 22.34 8.50
CA SER A 226 0.98 22.48 7.07
C SER A 226 -0.28 22.40 6.20
N GLY A 227 -1.47 22.29 6.79
CA GLY A 227 -2.74 22.13 6.04
C GLY A 227 -2.84 20.83 5.23
N LYS A 228 -2.10 19.79 5.63
CA LYS A 228 -2.05 18.48 4.95
C LYS A 228 -3.11 17.52 5.51
N PRO A 229 -3.58 16.53 4.72
CA PRO A 229 -4.58 15.57 5.18
C PRO A 229 -4.15 14.76 6.39
N VAL A 230 -5.04 14.62 7.37
CA VAL A 230 -4.87 13.79 8.58
C VAL A 230 -6.10 12.92 8.81
N ASN A 231 -5.99 11.88 9.63
CA ASN A 231 -7.05 10.95 9.99
C ASN A 231 -7.74 10.37 8.73
N ASP A 232 -9.07 10.36 8.68
CA ASP A 232 -9.86 9.84 7.55
C ASP A 232 -9.47 10.45 6.20
N ALA A 233 -9.08 11.73 6.17
CA ALA A 233 -8.66 12.41 4.94
C ALA A 233 -7.31 11.90 4.40
N TYR A 234 -6.52 11.23 5.23
CA TYR A 234 -5.29 10.58 4.80
C TYR A 234 -5.53 9.20 4.20
N PHE A 235 -6.70 8.57 4.33
CA PHE A 235 -6.93 7.25 3.72
C PHE A 235 -6.93 7.30 2.18
N PRO A 236 -6.56 6.19 1.50
CA PRO A 236 -6.62 6.13 0.03
C PRO A 236 -8.06 6.28 -0.45
N LEU A 237 -8.24 7.01 -1.56
CA LEU A 237 -9.57 7.28 -2.14
C LEU A 237 -10.52 8.03 -1.18
N SER A 238 -9.99 8.82 -0.25
CA SER A 238 -10.78 9.66 0.66
C SER A 238 -11.04 11.08 0.13
N ARG A 239 -10.56 11.41 -1.08
CA ARG A 239 -10.83 12.73 -1.66
C ARG A 239 -12.32 12.83 -2.00
N ARG A 240 -12.88 14.02 -1.84
CA ARG A 240 -14.28 14.30 -2.20
C ARG A 240 -14.55 13.88 -3.65
N GLY A 241 -15.60 13.11 -3.87
CA GLY A 241 -15.98 12.57 -5.17
C GLY A 241 -15.39 11.20 -5.51
N GLU A 242 -14.59 10.62 -4.61
CA GLU A 242 -14.01 9.27 -4.77
C GLU A 242 -14.73 8.21 -3.91
N GLU A 243 -15.86 8.55 -3.28
CA GLU A 243 -16.55 7.67 -2.34
C GLU A 243 -16.96 6.34 -3.00
N GLU A 244 -17.49 6.40 -4.21
CA GLU A 244 -17.88 5.20 -4.97
C GLU A 244 -16.67 4.33 -5.36
N PHE A 245 -15.53 4.95 -5.69
CA PHE A 245 -14.29 4.22 -5.96
C PHE A 245 -13.82 3.48 -4.70
N ARG A 246 -13.86 4.16 -3.55
CA ARG A 246 -13.46 3.58 -2.27
C ARG A 246 -14.34 2.37 -1.92
N ASP A 247 -15.64 2.48 -2.11
CA ASP A 247 -16.59 1.39 -1.88
C ASP A 247 -16.37 0.21 -2.83
N LEU A 248 -16.03 0.45 -4.09
CA LEU A 248 -15.75 -0.63 -5.05
C LEU A 248 -14.39 -1.31 -4.81
N VAL A 249 -13.41 -0.57 -4.30
CA VAL A 249 -12.05 -1.07 -4.04
C VAL A 249 -11.95 -1.81 -2.72
N PHE A 250 -12.53 -1.25 -1.66
CA PHE A 250 -12.43 -1.76 -0.28
C PHE A 250 -13.72 -2.40 0.23
N GLY A 251 -14.86 -2.18 -0.43
CA GLY A 251 -16.12 -2.76 -0.03
C GLY A 251 -16.17 -4.27 -0.22
N ALA A 252 -16.91 -4.93 0.67
CA ALA A 252 -17.09 -6.37 0.67
C ALA A 252 -18.07 -6.84 -0.42
N LYS A 253 -17.71 -6.73 -1.71
CA LYS A 253 -18.36 -7.58 -2.72
C LYS A 253 -17.63 -8.92 -2.81
N ALA A 254 -18.15 -9.85 -2.01
CA ALA A 254 -18.02 -11.28 -2.19
C ALA A 254 -18.44 -11.66 -3.62
N GLY A 255 -17.57 -12.33 -4.36
CA GLY A 255 -17.88 -12.76 -5.73
C GLY A 255 -16.70 -13.29 -6.54
N GLY A 256 -16.14 -14.42 -6.11
CA GLY A 256 -15.54 -15.42 -7.00
C GLY A 256 -14.09 -15.23 -7.46
N GLY A 257 -13.22 -16.18 -7.06
CA GLY A 257 -12.02 -16.54 -7.85
C GLY A 257 -10.69 -16.63 -7.09
N GLY A 258 -10.58 -17.62 -6.20
CA GLY A 258 -9.36 -18.34 -5.77
C GLY A 258 -7.98 -17.66 -5.81
N GLY A 259 -7.36 -17.53 -4.64
CA GLY A 259 -5.92 -17.32 -4.50
C GLY A 259 -5.52 -16.96 -3.07
N GLY A 260 -5.09 -17.96 -2.29
CA GLY A 260 -4.85 -17.91 -0.84
C GLY A 260 -4.14 -16.66 -0.31
N GLY A 261 -4.88 -15.86 0.46
CA GLY A 261 -4.31 -14.84 1.32
C GLY A 261 -3.69 -15.49 2.56
N ASN A 262 -2.37 -15.48 2.64
CA ASN A 262 -1.69 -15.83 3.89
C ASN A 262 -1.88 -14.66 4.85
N ARG A 263 -2.77 -14.81 5.85
CA ARG A 263 -2.84 -13.90 6.99
C ARG A 263 -1.52 -13.99 7.75
N ILE A 264 -0.64 -13.01 7.57
CA ILE A 264 0.53 -12.86 8.43
C ILE A 264 0.02 -12.42 9.80
N THR A 265 -0.14 -13.39 10.69
CA THR A 265 -0.28 -13.18 12.14
C THR A 265 1.13 -13.22 12.72
N GLY A 266 1.79 -12.06 12.71
CA GLY A 266 3.05 -11.82 13.42
C GLY A 266 2.82 -10.81 14.55
N PRO A 267 3.56 -10.87 15.66
CA PRO A 267 3.33 -9.99 16.80
C PRO A 267 3.61 -8.52 16.44
N ARG A 268 2.56 -7.69 16.51
CA ARG A 268 2.59 -6.23 16.30
C ARG A 268 3.28 -5.54 17.48
N ALA A 269 4.43 -4.91 17.24
CA ALA A 269 4.91 -3.84 18.11
C ALA A 269 4.33 -2.50 17.60
N PRO A 270 3.62 -1.72 18.42
CA PRO A 270 3.08 -0.44 17.97
C PRO A 270 4.23 0.56 17.74
N LEU A 271 4.14 1.35 16.67
CA LEU A 271 4.99 2.53 16.45
C LEU A 271 4.63 3.58 17.51
N GLN A 272 5.19 3.43 18.71
CA GLN A 272 5.03 4.38 19.80
C GLN A 272 6.23 5.32 19.85
N ILE A 273 5.97 6.62 19.93
CA ILE A 273 6.99 7.63 20.20
C ILE A 273 7.53 7.36 21.61
N GLN A 274 8.83 7.06 21.73
CA GLN A 274 9.48 7.06 23.04
C GLN A 274 9.65 8.50 23.51
N SER A 275 8.74 8.96 24.36
CA SER A 275 8.92 10.17 25.17
C SER A 275 9.81 9.83 26.37
N GLN A 276 10.92 10.56 26.54
CA GLN A 276 11.74 10.42 27.75
C GLN A 276 11.02 11.06 28.95
N PRO A 277 11.01 10.43 30.13
CA PRO A 277 10.41 11.01 31.32
C PRO A 277 11.30 12.13 31.88
N ARG A 278 10.72 13.32 32.03
CA ARG A 278 11.27 14.42 32.82
C ARG A 278 11.14 14.04 34.29
N THR A 279 12.24 13.79 34.98
CA THR A 279 12.27 13.57 36.43
C THR A 279 11.84 14.84 37.16
N GLN A 280 10.70 14.80 37.85
CA GLN A 280 10.36 15.73 38.93
C GLN A 280 10.29 14.97 40.26
N PRO A 281 10.82 15.52 41.38
CA PRO A 281 10.74 14.88 42.68
C PRO A 281 9.31 14.95 43.24
N GLN A 282 8.84 13.83 43.80
CA GLN A 282 7.55 13.71 44.45
C GLN A 282 7.63 14.19 45.91
N SER A 283 6.65 14.99 46.33
CA SER A 283 6.30 15.21 47.73
C SER A 283 5.05 14.37 48.09
N PRO A 284 4.93 13.83 49.31
CA PRO A 284 3.82 12.94 49.68
C PRO A 284 2.52 13.71 50.03
N PRO A 285 1.34 13.06 49.95
CA PRO A 285 0.05 13.70 50.19
C PRO A 285 -0.42 13.56 51.65
N PRO A 286 -1.30 14.45 52.16
CA PRO A 286 -2.10 14.17 53.34
C PRO A 286 -3.52 13.68 53.00
N ALA A 287 -4.16 13.17 54.05
CA ALA A 287 -5.25 12.21 54.09
C ALA A 287 -6.67 12.68 53.70
N SER A 288 -7.44 11.65 53.32
CA SER A 288 -8.89 11.44 53.23
C SER A 288 -9.87 12.51 53.76
N ARG A 289 -10.90 12.78 52.95
CA ARG A 289 -12.24 13.15 53.40
C ARG A 289 -13.30 12.45 52.53
N ALA A 290 -14.35 11.95 53.19
CA ALA A 290 -15.35 11.06 52.63
C ALA A 290 -16.63 11.75 52.12
N GLN A 291 -17.32 11.03 51.22
CA GLN A 291 -18.75 11.08 50.80
C GLN A 291 -19.18 12.22 49.84
N PRO A 292 -20.29 12.09 49.06
CA PRO A 292 -21.31 11.03 49.02
C PRO A 292 -21.63 10.45 47.62
N SER A 293 -22.48 9.41 47.62
CA SER A 293 -23.16 8.81 46.47
C SER A 293 -23.98 9.84 45.67
N ALA A 294 -23.82 9.85 44.34
CA ALA A 294 -24.62 10.67 43.44
C ALA A 294 -25.33 9.81 42.38
N ALA A 295 -26.61 10.13 42.24
CA ALA A 295 -27.65 9.61 41.37
C ALA A 295 -27.21 9.22 39.94
N PHE A 296 -27.81 8.13 39.46
CA PHE A 296 -27.97 7.84 38.03
C PHE A 296 -28.61 9.05 37.36
N SER A 297 -27.81 9.75 36.55
CA SER A 297 -28.27 10.88 35.73
C SER A 297 -28.79 10.34 34.39
N ASP A 298 -29.87 10.93 33.92
CA ASP A 298 -30.60 10.60 32.71
C ASP A 298 -29.70 10.36 31.49
N PHE A 299 -29.93 9.23 30.82
CA PHE A 299 -29.30 8.88 29.55
C PHE A 299 -29.94 9.70 28.43
N THR A 300 -29.44 10.90 28.19
CA THR A 300 -29.76 11.65 26.97
C THR A 300 -29.09 10.94 25.79
N PRO A 301 -29.83 10.53 24.74
CA PRO A 301 -29.22 9.86 23.59
C PRO A 301 -28.21 10.80 22.92
N PRO A 302 -27.04 10.29 22.50
CA PRO A 302 -25.97 11.13 22.00
C PRO A 302 -26.35 11.77 20.65
N SER A 303 -26.15 13.08 20.52
CA SER A 303 -26.56 13.89 19.36
C SER A 303 -26.17 13.27 18.01
N THR A 304 -27.06 13.28 17.02
CA THR A 304 -26.78 12.76 15.67
C THR A 304 -25.89 13.69 14.83
N ALA A 305 -25.71 14.96 15.23
CA ALA A 305 -24.93 15.95 14.51
C ALA A 305 -24.00 16.77 15.43
N CYS A 306 -22.91 17.28 14.85
CA CYS A 306 -21.93 18.09 15.57
C CYS A 306 -22.52 19.44 16.00
N ALA A 307 -22.37 19.81 17.27
CA ALA A 307 -22.88 21.07 17.80
C ALA A 307 -22.24 22.34 17.20
N LEU A 308 -21.03 22.24 16.63
CA LEU A 308 -20.32 23.40 16.07
C LEU A 308 -20.61 23.65 14.59
N CYS A 309 -20.73 22.60 13.78
CA CYS A 309 -20.85 22.74 12.32
C CYS A 309 -22.04 21.97 11.73
N ASN A 310 -22.89 21.40 12.57
CA ASN A 310 -24.10 20.65 12.22
C ASN A 310 -23.90 19.46 11.27
N THR A 311 -22.65 19.01 11.06
CA THR A 311 -22.36 17.85 10.23
C THR A 311 -22.81 16.58 10.95
N PRO A 312 -23.59 15.69 10.30
CA PRO A 312 -23.99 14.43 10.90
C PRO A 312 -22.76 13.55 11.14
N PHE A 313 -22.74 12.88 12.30
CA PHE A 313 -21.68 11.94 12.60
C PHE A 313 -21.85 10.67 11.78
N ARG A 314 -20.74 10.12 11.27
CA ARG A 314 -20.73 8.90 10.45
C ARG A 314 -21.18 7.64 11.19
N SER A 315 -21.06 7.63 12.52
CA SER A 315 -21.54 6.54 13.37
C SER A 315 -21.88 7.02 14.78
N MET A 316 -22.67 6.23 15.52
CA MET A 316 -22.99 6.53 16.92
C MET A 316 -21.79 6.40 17.87
N SER A 317 -20.71 5.72 17.45
CA SER A 317 -19.48 5.55 18.23
C SER A 317 -18.40 6.60 17.93
N SER A 318 -18.64 7.49 16.96
CA SER A 318 -17.70 8.55 16.58
C SER A 318 -17.59 9.61 17.69
N LYS A 319 -16.41 9.68 18.33
CA LYS A 319 -16.10 10.65 19.40
C LYS A 319 -15.82 12.06 18.92
N PHE A 320 -15.54 12.25 17.61
CA PHE A 320 -15.18 13.54 17.02
C PHE A 320 -15.90 13.77 15.68
N CYS A 321 -16.13 15.04 15.34
CA CYS A 321 -16.77 15.43 14.10
C CYS A 321 -15.81 15.28 12.91
N SER A 322 -16.26 14.63 11.84
CA SER A 322 -15.47 14.41 10.63
C SER A 322 -15.19 15.67 9.80
N ASN A 323 -15.88 16.78 10.08
CA ASN A 323 -15.69 18.04 9.36
C ASN A 323 -14.77 19.00 10.11
N CYS A 324 -14.99 19.18 11.42
CA CYS A 324 -14.26 20.19 12.20
C CYS A 324 -13.39 19.62 13.34
N GLY A 325 -13.38 18.30 13.57
CA GLY A 325 -12.59 17.67 14.61
C GLY A 325 -13.10 17.87 16.04
N ALA A 326 -14.19 18.60 16.25
CA ALA A 326 -14.74 18.85 17.58
C ALA A 326 -15.27 17.57 18.26
N GLY A 327 -15.09 17.47 19.57
CA GLY A 327 -15.61 16.36 20.38
C GLY A 327 -17.14 16.30 20.36
N ARG A 328 -17.69 15.10 20.33
CA ARG A 328 -19.12 14.83 20.47
C ARG A 328 -19.52 15.11 21.93
N GLN A 329 -20.38 16.10 22.12
CA GLN A 329 -21.02 16.40 23.41
C GLN A 329 -22.18 15.44 23.68
#